data_AF-A0A2V7DVB8-F1
#
_entry.id   AF-A0A2V7DVB8-F1
#
_cell.length_a   1.000
_cell.length_b   1.000
_cell.length_c   1.000
_cell.angle_alpha   90.00
_cell.angle_beta   90.00
_cell.angle_gamma   90.00
#
_symmetry.space_group_name_H-M   'P 1'
#
loop_
_entity.id
_entity.type
_entity.pdbx_description
1 polymer ?
#
loop_
_entity_poly.entity_id
_entity_poly.type
_entity_poly.pdbx_seq_one_letter_code
_entity_poly.pdbx_strand_id
1 'polypeptide(L)' 'IDYSAFALDPDGHCIQLYYYMEQIGWDGRVRTAGARRRAATPWPETLEPLSDTYVDQVFQGPLG' A
#
# COMPACT_ATOMS: atom_id res chain seq x y z
N ILE A 1 -3.55 -0.98 -4.24
CA ILE A 1 -2.31 -1.71 -3.89
C ILE A 1 -1.47 -1.70 -5.15
N ASP A 2 -0.29 -1.07 -5.07
CA ASP A 2 0.53 -0.83 -6.25
C ASP A 2 1.51 -1.99 -6.50
N TYR A 3 2.07 -2.56 -5.44
CA TYR A 3 2.91 -3.76 -5.47
C TYR A 3 2.49 -4.71 -4.35
N SER A 4 2.28 -5.98 -4.67
CA SER A 4 2.05 -7.00 -3.65
C SER A 4 2.60 -8.37 -4.05
N ALA A 5 3.15 -9.07 -3.07
CA ALA A 5 3.53 -10.47 -3.15
C ALA A 5 2.65 -11.28 -2.19
N PHE A 6 2.40 -12.54 -2.57
CA PHE A 6 1.68 -13.49 -1.73
C PHE A 6 2.63 -14.62 -1.34
N ALA A 7 2.58 -15.02 -0.08
CA ALA A 7 3.28 -16.18 0.46
C ALA A 7 2.26 -17.09 1.15
N LEU A 8 2.48 -18.40 1.08
CA LEU A 8 1.74 -19.38 1.86
C LEU A 8 2.65 -19.86 2.99
N ASP A 9 2.13 -19.90 4.22
CA ASP A 9 2.82 -20.56 5.31
C ASP A 9 2.64 -22.10 5.24
N PRO A 10 3.39 -22.88 6.05
CA PRO A 10 3.27 -24.33 6.05
C PRO A 10 1.88 -24.87 6.44
N ASP A 11 1.10 -24.08 7.18
CA ASP A 11 -0.26 -24.42 7.62
C ASP A 11 -1.31 -24.04 6.56
N GLY A 12 -0.89 -23.40 5.46
CA GLY A 12 -1.72 -23.01 4.34
C GLY A 12 -2.33 -21.61 4.45
N HIS A 13 -1.93 -20.79 5.41
CA HIS A 13 -2.40 -19.41 5.49
C HIS A 13 -1.77 -18.54 4.40
N CYS A 14 -2.60 -17.70 3.78
CA CYS A 14 -2.16 -16.76 2.75
C CYS A 14 -1.77 -15.42 3.37
N ILE A 15 -0.49 -15.07 3.22
CA ILE A 15 0.12 -13.83 3.70
C ILE A 15 0.33 -12.93 2.48
N GLN A 16 -0.26 -11.73 2.52
CA GLN A 16 -0.01 -10.69 1.52
C GLN A 16 0.98 -9.67 2.06
N LEU A 17 2.10 -9.51 1.37
CA LEU A 17 3.03 -8.40 1.56
C LEU A 17 2.71 -7.35 0.51
N TYR A 18 2.50 -6.11 0.92
CA TYR A 18 2.19 -5.02 0.00
C TYR A 18 3.02 -3.77 0.29
N TYR A 19 3.35 -3.03 -0.77
CA TYR A 19 3.84 -1.67 -0.66
C TYR A 19 2.70 -0.72 -1.02
N TYR A 20 2.27 0.05 -0.03
CA TYR A 20 1.25 1.10 -0.11
C TYR A 20 -0.17 0.61 -0.49
N MET A 21 -1.14 1.10 0.27
CA MET A 21 -2.56 0.99 -0.05
C MET A 21 -3.14 2.40 -0.04
N GLU A 22 -3.93 2.71 -1.08
CA GLU A 22 -4.58 3.99 -1.20
C GLU A 22 -5.54 4.21 -0.03
N GLN A 23 -5.42 5.36 0.61
CA GLN A 23 -6.36 5.79 1.63
C GLN A 23 -7.52 6.55 0.99
N ILE A 24 -8.74 6.15 1.31
CA ILE A 24 -9.92 6.91 0.92
C ILE A 24 -10.15 7.98 1.98
N GLY A 25 -10.07 9.24 1.55
CA GLY A 25 -10.30 10.39 2.44
C GLY A 25 -11.76 10.53 2.86
N TRP A 26 -12.03 11.54 3.68
CA TRP A 26 -13.38 11.86 4.18
C TRP A 26 -14.39 12.22 3.09
N ASP A 27 -13.92 12.60 1.90
CA ASP A 27 -14.77 12.84 0.74
C ASP A 27 -15.25 11.53 0.06
N GLY A 28 -14.76 10.38 0.52
CA GLY A 28 -15.18 9.05 0.08
C GLY A 28 -14.75 8.73 -1.35
N ARG A 29 -13.88 9.53 -1.95
CA ARG A 29 -13.50 9.37 -3.36
C ARG A 29 -12.20 8.59 -3.47
N VAL A 30 -12.24 7.59 -4.34
CA VAL A 30 -11.03 6.90 -4.79
C VAL A 30 -10.28 7.75 -5.82
N ARG A 31 -8.97 7.59 -5.85
CA ARG A 31 -8.08 8.10 -6.86
C ARG A 31 -8.51 7.58 -8.24
N THR A 32 -8.55 8.49 -9.20
CA THR A 32 -8.90 8.18 -10.59
C THR A 32 -7.89 7.20 -11.18
N ALA A 33 -8.33 6.39 -12.16
CA ALA A 33 -7.47 5.36 -12.75
C ALA A 33 -6.15 5.92 -13.32
N GLY A 34 -6.17 7.13 -13.89
CA GLY A 34 -4.96 7.79 -14.42
C GLY A 34 -3.99 8.30 -13.36
N ALA A 35 -4.48 8.58 -12.14
CA ALA A 35 -3.65 9.00 -11.01
C ALA A 35 -3.11 7.81 -10.20
N ARG A 36 -3.50 6.57 -10.54
CA ARG A 36 -2.94 5.37 -9.91
C ARG A 36 -1.54 5.09 -10.42
N ARG A 37 -0.62 4.77 -9.49
CA ARG A 37 0.72 4.31 -9.85
C ARG A 37 0.58 3.01 -10.63
N ARG A 38 1.29 2.93 -11.76
CA ARG A 38 1.39 1.69 -12.53
C ARG A 38 2.51 0.83 -11.96
N ALA A 39 2.21 -0.44 -11.69
CA ALA A 39 3.23 -1.43 -11.41
C ALA A 39 4.12 -1.61 -12.65
N ALA A 40 5.44 -1.65 -12.44
CA ALA A 40 6.44 -1.92 -13.46
C ALA A 40 6.93 -3.38 -13.36
N THR A 41 7.31 -3.94 -14.51
CA THR A 41 8.00 -5.24 -14.62
C THR A 41 9.28 -5.04 -15.44
N PRO A 42 10.48 -5.37 -14.90
CA PRO A 42 10.73 -5.95 -13.58
C PRO A 42 10.38 -4.98 -12.43
N TRP A 43 10.22 -5.52 -11.22
CA TRP A 43 9.99 -4.68 -10.04
C TRP A 43 11.22 -3.81 -9.77
N PRO A 44 11.03 -2.51 -9.49
CA PRO A 44 12.15 -1.64 -9.17
C PRO A 44 12.69 -1.94 -7.77
N GLU A 45 13.98 -1.66 -7.56
CA GLU A 45 14.62 -1.78 -6.25
C GLU A 45 14.11 -0.73 -5.24
N THR A 46 13.75 0.46 -5.72
CA THR A 46 13.25 1.57 -4.92
C THR A 46 12.00 2.18 -5.55
N LEU A 47 11.11 2.70 -4.72
CA LEU A 47 9.92 3.42 -5.14
C LEU A 47 9.92 4.81 -4.50
N GLU A 48 9.74 5.85 -5.32
CA GLU A 48 9.45 7.17 -4.80
C GLU A 48 8.19 7.11 -3.92
N PRO A 49 8.14 7.77 -2.77
CA PRO A 49 6.93 7.82 -1.96
C PRO A 49 5.82 8.59 -2.71
N LEU A 50 4.58 8.16 -2.53
CA LEU A 50 3.39 8.95 -2.87
C LEU A 50 3.11 9.94 -1.73
N SER A 51 2.28 10.94 -2.02
CA SER A 51 1.90 11.99 -1.05
C SER A 51 1.34 11.45 0.27
N ASP A 52 0.76 10.25 0.23
CA ASP A 52 0.12 9.56 1.34
C ASP A 52 0.84 8.28 1.77
N THR A 53 2.02 7.98 1.24
CA THR A 53 2.81 6.78 1.61
C THR A 53 3.16 6.71 3.10
N TYR A 54 3.28 7.86 3.77
CA TYR A 54 3.58 7.93 5.21
C TYR A 54 2.43 8.47 6.06
N VAL A 55 1.23 8.66 5.50
CA VAL A 55 0.10 9.22 6.26
C VAL A 55 -0.37 8.27 7.38
N ASP A 56 -0.11 6.96 7.25
CA ASP A 56 -0.35 5.96 8.31
C ASP A 56 0.74 5.87 9.38
N GLN A 57 1.87 6.59 9.25
CA GLN A 57 2.93 6.60 10.28
C GLN A 57 2.67 7.64 11.38
N VAL A 58 1.44 8.14 11.49
CA VAL A 58 1.04 9.13 12.49
C VAL A 58 0.42 8.38 13.69
N PHE A 59 1.27 8.07 14.68
CA PHE A 59 0.95 7.60 16.03
C PHE A 59 0.25 6.23 16.17
N GLN A 60 1.03 5.14 16.12
CA GLN A 60 0.63 3.86 16.75
C GLN A 60 1.01 3.80 18.25
N GLY A 61 0.69 4.86 19.00
CA GLY A 61 0.81 4.90 20.47
C GLY A 61 -0.55 5.21 21.09
N PRO A 62 -0.80 4.86 22.37
CA PRO A 62 -2.09 5.14 23.00
C PRO A 62 -2.37 6.65 22.97
N LEU A 63 -3.54 7.04 22.44
CA LEU A 63 -4.08 8.38 22.64
C LEU A 63 -4.73 8.42 24.03
N GLY A 64 -3.91 8.54 25.07
CA GLY A 64 -4.37 8.63 26.47
C GLY A 64 -4.64 7.29 27.13
#